data_AF-A0A2V6X0L5-F1
#
_entry.id   AF-A0A2V6X0L5-F1
#
_cell.length_a   1.000
_cell.length_b   1.000
_cell.length_c   1.000
_cell.angle_alpha   90.00
_cell.angle_beta   90.00
_cell.angle_gamma   90.00
#
_symmetry.space_group_name_H-M   'P 1'
#
loop_
_entity.id
_entity.type
_entity.pdbx_description
1 polymer ?
#
loop_
_entity_poly.entity_id
_entity_poly.type
_entity_poly.pdbx_seq_one_letter_code
_entity_poly.pdbx_strand_id
1 'polypeptide(L)'
;MDRDGTLTEEVGYVNHPRRLRLLPRSAEAIRRLNGAGVAAVVVTNQAGLARGYFSEEILAAVNAALVSQLKDDGAHLDGVYVCTHHPTEGAPPYRMVCDCRKPKPGLLLRAAAELGLDLSRATLVG
;
A
#
# COMPACT_ATOMS: atom_id res chain seq x y z
N MET A 1 3.39 6.70 -0.99
CA MET A 1 4.49 5.88 -0.41
C MET A 1 4.29 4.42 -0.84
N ASP A 2 5.36 3.65 -1.06
CA ASP A 2 5.26 2.19 -1.09
C ASP A 2 5.01 1.64 0.33
N ARG A 3 4.62 0.37 0.43
CA ARG A 3 4.40 -0.33 1.70
C ARG A 3 5.64 -1.11 2.12
N ASP A 4 5.93 -2.20 1.43
CA ASP A 4 7.01 -3.12 1.77
C ASP A 4 8.37 -2.48 1.43
N GLY A 5 9.32 -2.48 2.36
CA GLY A 5 10.62 -1.83 2.21
C GLY A 5 10.63 -0.31 2.44
N THR A 6 9.46 0.34 2.54
CA THR A 6 9.33 1.80 2.72
C THR A 6 8.62 2.19 4.02
N LEU A 7 7.45 1.62 4.28
CA LEU A 7 6.71 1.82 5.53
C LEU A 7 6.86 0.64 6.47
N THR A 8 6.98 -0.57 5.91
CA THR A 8 7.10 -1.80 6.66
C THR A 8 8.35 -2.55 6.22
N GLU A 9 8.87 -3.42 7.08
CA GLU A 9 9.97 -4.31 6.73
C GLU A 9 9.64 -5.14 5.47
N GLU A 10 10.63 -5.31 4.58
CA GLU A 10 10.49 -6.19 3.43
C GLU A 10 10.80 -7.63 3.84
N VAL A 11 9.75 -8.45 3.95
CA VAL A 11 9.86 -9.87 4.34
C VAL A 11 9.34 -10.81 3.24
N GLY A 12 9.40 -10.34 2.00
CA GLY A 12 8.73 -10.95 0.85
C GLY A 12 7.20 -10.79 0.96
N TYR A 13 6.46 -11.84 0.65
CA TYR A 13 5.00 -11.80 0.75
C TYR A 13 4.53 -11.86 2.20
N VAL A 14 3.96 -10.73 2.67
CA VAL A 14 3.27 -10.66 3.96
C VAL A 14 1.95 -11.42 3.85
N ASN A 15 1.99 -12.71 4.20
CA ASN A 15 0.85 -13.63 4.17
C ASN A 15 0.16 -13.78 5.53
N HIS A 16 0.54 -12.98 6.53
CA HIS A 16 -0.12 -12.96 7.83
C HIS A 16 0.08 -11.60 8.53
N PRO A 17 -0.95 -11.00 9.16
CA PRO A 17 -0.85 -9.70 9.83
C PRO A 17 0.26 -9.62 10.88
N ARG A 18 0.50 -10.71 11.61
CA ARG A 18 1.58 -10.78 12.62
C ARG A 18 2.99 -10.62 12.07
N ARG A 19 3.20 -10.78 10.76
CA ARG A 19 4.49 -10.54 10.10
C ARG A 19 4.69 -9.09 9.67
N LEU A 20 3.64 -8.27 9.72
CA LEU A 20 3.74 -6.85 9.43
C LEU A 20 4.45 -6.12 10.58
N ARG A 21 5.54 -5.43 10.24
CA ARG A 21 6.32 -4.59 11.15
C ARG A 21 6.58 -3.25 10.49
N LEU A 22 6.15 -2.16 11.12
CA LEU A 22 6.53 -0.82 10.69
C LEU A 22 8.05 -0.64 10.81
N LEU A 23 8.65 0.05 9.85
CA LEU A 23 10.03 0.48 10.00
C LEU A 23 10.12 1.54 11.10
N PRO A 24 11.29 1.67 11.77
CA PRO A 24 11.49 2.73 12.75
C PRO A 24 11.13 4.10 12.18
N ARG A 25 10.37 4.87 12.95
CA ARG A 25 9.94 6.24 12.61
C ARG A 25 8.94 6.36 11.45
N SER A 26 8.46 5.28 10.84
CA SER A 26 7.43 5.37 9.80
C SER A 26 6.15 6.03 10.31
N ALA A 27 5.66 5.64 11.48
CA ALA A 27 4.51 6.28 12.10
C ALA A 27 4.79 7.75 12.46
N GLU A 28 5.98 8.07 12.97
CA GLU A 28 6.40 9.45 13.27
C GLU A 28 6.40 10.32 12.01
N ALA A 29 6.94 9.83 10.90
CA ALA A 29 6.95 10.53 9.63
C ALA A 29 5.52 10.80 9.12
N ILE A 30 4.65 9.78 9.15
CA ILE A 30 3.25 9.93 8.74
C ILE A 30 2.52 10.92 9.65
N ARG A 31 2.70 10.85 10.98
CA ARG A 31 2.14 11.83 11.92
C ARG A 31 2.51 13.26 11.56
N ARG A 32 3.76 13.50 11.18
CA ARG A 32 4.23 14.84 10.80
C ARG A 32 3.58 15.33 9.51
N LEU A 33 3.35 14.43 8.54
CA LEU A 33 2.58 14.75 7.33
C LEU A 33 1.13 15.08 7.68
N ASN A 34 0.49 14.25 8.51
CA ASN A 34 -0.87 14.49 8.99
C ASN A 34 -0.98 15.87 9.67
N GLY A 35 -0.06 16.22 10.57
CA GLY A 35 -0.03 17.52 11.25
C GLY A 35 0.24 18.72 10.34
N ALA A 36 0.85 18.49 9.17
CA ALA A 36 1.08 19.51 8.14
C ALA A 36 -0.06 19.62 7.12
N GLY A 37 -1.14 18.83 7.27
CA GLY A 37 -2.24 18.78 6.31
C GLY A 37 -1.85 18.14 4.97
N VAL A 38 -0.80 17.31 4.95
CA VAL A 38 -0.36 16.58 3.76
C VAL A 38 -0.96 15.18 3.80
N ALA A 39 -1.67 14.81 2.73
CA ALA A 39 -2.27 13.48 2.61
C ALA A 39 -1.19 12.37 2.55
N ALA A 40 -1.33 11.37 3.40
CA ALA A 40 -0.47 10.20 3.49
C ALA A 40 -1.16 9.00 2.80
N VAL A 41 -0.71 8.69 1.58
CA VAL A 41 -1.30 7.60 0.76
C VAL A 41 -0.30 6.48 0.50
N VAL A 42 -0.77 5.24 0.62
CA VAL A 42 -0.01 4.03 0.27
C VAL A 42 -0.43 3.53 -1.11
N VAL A 43 0.56 3.21 -1.96
CA VAL A 43 0.38 2.55 -3.26
C VAL A 43 1.31 1.34 -3.36
N THR A 44 0.77 0.12 -3.44
CA THR A 44 1.59 -1.11 -3.34
C THR A 44 1.20 -2.21 -4.34
N ASN A 45 2.20 -2.99 -4.78
CA ASN A 45 2.02 -4.16 -5.62
C ASN A 45 1.97 -5.42 -4.74
N GLN A 46 0.82 -6.10 -4.67
CA GLN A 46 0.61 -7.31 -3.88
C GLN A 46 0.31 -8.52 -4.79
N ALA A 47 1.24 -8.82 -5.69
CA ALA A 47 1.11 -9.93 -6.64
C ALA A 47 1.15 -11.33 -6.01
N GLY A 48 1.39 -11.44 -4.70
CA GLY A 48 1.28 -12.71 -3.99
C GLY A 48 -0.13 -13.28 -4.06
N LEU A 49 -1.14 -12.40 -4.20
CA LEU A 49 -2.52 -12.82 -4.42
C LEU A 49 -2.70 -13.51 -5.78
N ALA A 50 -2.26 -12.88 -6.87
CA ALA A 50 -2.28 -13.52 -8.19
C ALA A 50 -1.56 -14.88 -8.17
N ARG A 51 -0.43 -14.97 -7.46
CA ARG A 51 0.38 -16.19 -7.35
C ARG A 51 -0.19 -17.25 -6.39
N GLY A 52 -1.30 -16.97 -5.71
CA GLY A 52 -1.92 -17.90 -4.76
C GLY A 52 -1.18 -18.06 -3.43
N TYR A 53 -0.29 -17.12 -3.07
CA TYR A 53 0.46 -17.17 -1.81
C TYR A 53 -0.38 -16.74 -0.60
N PHE A 54 -1.47 -16.00 -0.83
CA PHE A 54 -2.45 -15.61 0.19
C PHE A 54 -3.76 -15.21 -0.49
N SER A 55 -4.85 -15.18 0.29
CA SER A 55 -6.18 -14.82 -0.17
C SER A 55 -6.48 -13.32 -0.03
N GLU A 56 -7.62 -12.86 -0.57
CA GLU A 56 -8.09 -11.49 -0.39
C GLU A 56 -8.34 -11.15 1.08
N GLU A 57 -8.85 -12.10 1.87
CA GLU A 57 -9.11 -11.92 3.30
C GLU A 57 -7.82 -11.67 4.07
N ILE A 58 -6.75 -12.39 3.73
CA ILE A 58 -5.43 -12.18 4.32
C ILE A 58 -4.88 -10.80 3.92
N LEU A 59 -5.00 -10.41 2.66
CA LEU A 59 -4.59 -9.08 2.21
C LEU A 59 -5.35 -7.97 2.96
N ALA A 60 -6.66 -8.13 3.11
CA ALA A 60 -7.50 -7.19 3.86
C ALA A 60 -7.07 -7.12 5.34
N ALA A 61 -6.81 -8.26 5.97
CA ALA A 61 -6.34 -8.32 7.35
C ALA A 61 -4.96 -7.66 7.54
N VAL A 62 -4.06 -7.83 6.58
CA VAL A 62 -2.72 -7.18 6.58
C VAL A 62 -2.86 -5.66 6.45
N ASN A 63 -3.73 -5.18 5.55
CA ASN A 63 -4.00 -3.75 5.42
C ASN A 63 -4.66 -3.16 6.67
N ALA A 64 -5.60 -3.89 7.29
CA ALA A 64 -6.22 -3.48 8.55
C ALA A 64 -5.19 -3.38 9.68
N ALA A 65 -4.27 -4.35 9.76
CA ALA A 65 -3.18 -4.32 10.74
C ALA A 65 -2.22 -3.15 10.52
N LEU A 66 -1.91 -2.78 9.26
CA LEU A 66 -1.11 -1.60 8.94
C LEU A 66 -1.77 -0.34 9.47
N VAL A 67 -3.05 -0.15 9.17
CA VAL A 67 -3.82 1.02 9.63
C VAL A 67 -3.90 1.03 11.16
N SER A 68 -4.13 -0.11 11.79
CA SER A 68 -4.17 -0.22 13.26
C SER A 68 -2.83 0.17 13.90
N GLN A 69 -1.71 -0.39 13.44
CA GLN A 69 -0.38 -0.07 13.99
C GLN A 69 -0.04 1.42 13.86
N LEU A 70 -0.39 2.05 12.73
CA LEU A 70 -0.20 3.48 12.56
C LEU A 70 -1.09 4.30 13.51
N LYS A 71 -2.35 3.87 13.68
CA LYS A 71 -3.31 4.53 14.55
C LYS A 71 -2.92 4.46 16.03
N ASP A 72 -2.39 3.32 16.48
CA ASP A 72 -1.88 3.14 17.84
C ASP A 72 -0.78 4.16 18.17
N ASP A 73 -0.02 4.54 17.14
CA ASP A 73 1.00 5.58 17.19
C ASP A 73 0.48 6.98 16.82
N GLY A 74 -0.83 7.20 16.68
CA GLY A 74 -1.43 8.51 16.35
C GLY A 74 -1.23 8.99 14.91
N ALA A 75 -0.80 8.12 14.00
CA ALA A 75 -0.71 8.37 12.56
C ALA A 75 -1.95 7.83 11.83
N HIS A 76 -2.27 8.39 10.66
CA HIS A 76 -3.30 7.85 9.77
C HIS A 76 -2.89 7.93 8.31
N LEU A 77 -3.48 7.04 7.51
CA LEU A 77 -3.40 7.04 6.05
C LEU A 77 -4.72 7.51 5.47
N ASP A 78 -4.66 8.39 4.48
CA ASP A 78 -5.83 8.87 3.72
C ASP A 78 -6.29 7.84 2.68
N GLY A 79 -5.43 6.90 2.30
CA GLY A 79 -5.81 5.79 1.43
C GLY A 79 -4.74 4.70 1.30
N VAL A 80 -5.20 3.46 1.09
CA VAL A 80 -4.36 2.30 0.80
C VAL A 80 -4.81 1.69 -0.52
N TYR A 81 -4.00 1.88 -1.56
CA TYR A 81 -4.28 1.46 -2.92
C TYR A 81 -3.38 0.29 -3.30
N VAL A 82 -3.99 -0.81 -3.72
CA VAL A 82 -3.29 -2.08 -3.92
C VAL A 82 -3.54 -2.61 -5.32
N CYS A 83 -2.47 -3.00 -6.01
CA CYS A 83 -2.55 -3.82 -7.21
C CYS A 83 -2.33 -5.29 -6.84
N THR A 84 -3.33 -6.14 -7.06
CA THR A 84 -3.27 -7.60 -6.82
C THR A 84 -2.82 -8.39 -8.05
N HIS A 85 -2.67 -7.74 -9.21
CA HIS A 85 -2.45 -8.39 -10.50
C HIS A 85 -0.98 -8.76 -10.78
N HIS A 86 -0.80 -9.77 -11.63
CA HIS A 86 0.46 -10.13 -12.27
C HIS A 86 0.27 -10.31 -13.79
N PRO A 87 1.18 -9.83 -14.65
CA PRO A 87 1.00 -9.92 -16.11
C PRO A 87 0.94 -11.36 -16.64
N THR A 88 1.73 -12.28 -16.06
CA THR A 88 1.93 -13.64 -16.59
C THR A 88 1.72 -14.78 -15.59
N GLU A 89 1.62 -14.50 -14.29
CA GLU A 89 1.61 -15.52 -13.23
C GLU A 89 0.23 -15.56 -12.59
N GLY A 90 -0.16 -16.73 -12.08
CA GLY A 90 -1.45 -16.91 -11.43
C GLY A 90 -2.59 -17.31 -12.37
N ALA A 91 -3.81 -17.13 -11.88
CA ALA A 91 -5.04 -17.37 -12.63
C ALA A 91 -5.87 -16.08 -12.79
N PRO A 92 -6.69 -15.96 -13.84
CA PRO A 92 -7.75 -14.96 -13.90
C PRO A 92 -8.65 -15.03 -12.64
N PRO A 93 -9.16 -13.89 -12.13
CA PRO A 93 -9.07 -12.55 -12.72
C PRO A 93 -7.73 -11.83 -12.45
N TYR A 94 -6.86 -12.36 -11.60
CA TYR A 94 -5.65 -11.66 -11.15
C TYR A 94 -4.48 -11.73 -12.14
N ARG A 95 -4.43 -12.75 -13.00
CA ARG A 95 -3.46 -12.82 -14.10
C ARG A 95 -3.93 -11.97 -15.27
N MET A 96 -3.41 -10.74 -15.36
CA MET A 96 -3.70 -9.81 -16.45
C MET A 96 -2.66 -8.69 -16.54
N VAL A 97 -2.58 -8.07 -17.72
CA VAL A 97 -1.92 -6.76 -17.88
C VAL A 97 -2.90 -5.68 -17.45
N CYS A 98 -2.70 -5.12 -16.25
CA CYS A 98 -3.53 -4.04 -15.70
C CYS A 98 -2.83 -2.68 -15.80
N ASP A 99 -3.54 -1.61 -15.49
CA ASP A 99 -2.98 -0.25 -15.41
C ASP A 99 -2.57 0.18 -14.01
N CYS A 100 -2.94 -0.60 -12.99
CA CYS A 100 -2.66 -0.30 -11.60
C CYS A 100 -1.29 -0.83 -11.11
N ARG A 101 -0.70 -1.83 -11.76
CA ARG A 101 0.59 -2.39 -11.33
C ARG A 101 1.72 -1.39 -11.57
N LYS A 102 2.45 -1.01 -10.51
CA LYS A 102 3.67 -0.19 -10.64
C LYS A 102 4.68 -0.91 -11.55
N PRO A 103 5.38 -0.20 -12.46
CA PRO A 103 5.56 1.26 -12.49
C PRO A 103 4.45 2.07 -13.19
N LYS A 104 3.35 1.46 -13.64
CA LYS A 104 2.23 2.24 -14.20
C LYS A 104 1.58 3.12 -13.13
N PRO A 105 1.04 4.30 -13.52
CA PRO A 105 0.53 5.29 -12.56
C PRO A 105 -0.90 5.03 -12.08
N GLY A 106 -1.56 3.94 -12.48
CA GLY A 106 -3.01 3.77 -12.27
C GLY A 106 -3.48 3.88 -10.81
N LEU A 107 -2.70 3.37 -9.84
CA LEU A 107 -3.04 3.54 -8.41
C LEU A 107 -2.90 5.00 -7.94
N LEU A 108 -1.90 5.74 -8.45
CA LEU A 108 -1.72 7.15 -8.12
C LEU A 108 -2.86 8.00 -8.71
N LEU A 109 -3.24 7.74 -9.96
CA LEU A 109 -4.35 8.42 -10.61
C LEU A 109 -5.68 8.16 -9.91
N ARG A 110 -5.92 6.90 -9.48
CA ARG A 110 -7.09 6.55 -8.68
C ARG A 110 -7.10 7.31 -7.35
N ALA A 111 -6.00 7.30 -6.61
CA ALA A 111 -5.88 8.01 -5.35
C ALA A 111 -6.14 9.51 -5.50
N ALA A 112 -5.57 10.12 -6.55
CA ALA A 112 -5.77 11.54 -6.84
C ALA A 112 -7.22 11.88 -7.14
N ALA A 113 -7.90 11.05 -7.93
CA ALA A 113 -9.31 11.25 -8.26
C ALA A 113 -10.22 11.10 -7.03
N GLU A 114 -10.01 10.07 -6.20
CA GLU A 114 -10.85 9.78 -5.04
C GLU A 114 -10.64 10.76 -3.88
N LEU A 115 -9.41 11.23 -3.68
CA LEU A 115 -9.03 12.10 -2.56
C LEU A 115 -8.86 13.58 -2.97
N GLY A 116 -9.07 13.91 -4.24
CA GLY A 116 -8.91 15.28 -4.77
C GLY A 116 -7.47 15.80 -4.70
N LEU A 117 -6.47 14.93 -4.93
CA LEU A 117 -5.05 15.28 -4.80
C LEU A 117 -4.48 15.86 -6.10
N ASP A 118 -3.62 16.86 -5.96
CA ASP A 118 -2.80 17.37 -7.05
C ASP A 118 -1.45 16.62 -7.09
N LEU A 119 -1.31 15.70 -8.04
CA LEU A 119 -0.09 14.90 -8.19
C LEU A 119 1.14 15.72 -8.60
N SER A 120 0.97 16.93 -9.17
CA SER A 120 2.11 17.79 -9.51
C SER A 120 2.83 18.33 -8.27
N ARG A 121 2.16 18.29 -7.12
CA ARG A 121 2.66 18.69 -5.80
C ARG A 121 2.93 17.49 -4.90
N ALA A 122 2.79 16.27 -5.40
CA ALA A 122 2.97 15.05 -4.64
C ALA A 122 4.40 14.52 -4.74
N THR A 123 4.84 13.88 -3.66
CA THR A 123 6.12 13.16 -3.61
C THR A 123 5.86 11.67 -3.49
N LEU A 124 6.51 10.87 -4.35
CA LEU A 124 6.54 9.42 -4.22
C LEU A 124 7.80 9.00 -3.46
N VAL A 125 7.63 8.13 -2.47
CA VAL A 125 8.70 7.48 -1.72
C VAL A 125 8.47 5.98 -1.86
N GLY A 126 9.49 5.23 -2.27
CA GLY A 126 9.42 3.81 -2.62
C GLY A 126 10.79 3.23 -2.92
#